data_AF-X0H592-F1
#
_entry.id   AF-X0H592-F1
#
_cell.length_a   1.000
_cell.length_b   1.000
_cell.length_c   1.000
_cell.angle_alpha   90.00
_cell.angle_beta   90.00
_cell.angle_gamma   90.00
#
_symmetry.space_group_name_H-M   'P 1'
#
loop_
_entity.id
_entity.type
_entity.pdbx_description
1 polymer ?
#
loop_
_entity_poly.entity_id
_entity_poly.type
_entity_poly.pdbx_seq_one_letter_code
_entity_poly.pdbx_strand_id
1 'polypeptide(L)'
;MSSHRSGGGSHRRHKKHQSSARDAPRPPSPAQILEETQQMLRELQVQSETYTTQYDYHVREARRLQIMMQSASEERALLSGSAAAVHATRQGRMVDHAEMEARREQLDGEIATLELSIQHYQNASASMNRLWQSVETEIRRLQEEIVALRSPLA
;
A
#
# COMPACT_ATOMS: atom_id res chain seq x y z
N MET A 1 66.57 31.31 -55.37
CA MET A 1 65.57 31.53 -54.30
C MET A 1 64.47 30.48 -54.46
N SER A 2 64.13 29.78 -53.36
CA SER A 2 62.91 29.02 -52.99
C SER A 2 61.84 28.68 -54.05
N SER A 3 61.08 27.57 -54.05
CA SER A 3 60.86 26.38 -53.22
C SER A 3 59.66 25.59 -53.83
N HIS A 4 59.61 24.26 -53.64
CA HIS A 4 58.45 23.33 -53.39
C HIS A 4 57.00 23.67 -53.87
N ARG A 5 56.07 22.78 -54.23
CA ARG A 5 55.82 21.32 -54.08
C ARG A 5 54.51 20.95 -54.84
N SER A 6 54.41 19.67 -55.24
CA SER A 6 53.27 18.71 -55.16
C SER A 6 51.82 19.22 -55.34
N GLY A 7 50.93 18.62 -56.15
CA GLY A 7 50.70 17.20 -56.47
C GLY A 7 49.39 16.72 -55.81
N GLY A 8 48.51 16.02 -56.55
CA GLY A 8 47.47 15.16 -55.94
C GLY A 8 46.06 15.26 -56.52
N GLY A 9 45.70 14.29 -57.36
CA GLY A 9 44.36 14.10 -57.93
C GLY A 9 43.31 13.67 -56.91
N SER A 10 42.07 14.12 -57.13
CA SER A 10 40.90 13.78 -56.33
C SER A 10 40.23 12.49 -56.84
N HIS A 11 40.31 11.42 -56.04
CA HIS A 11 39.44 10.24 -56.17
C HIS A 11 38.31 10.32 -55.14
N ARG A 12 37.07 10.52 -55.62
CA ARG A 12 35.85 10.38 -54.82
C ARG A 12 35.58 8.90 -54.56
N ARG A 13 35.86 8.45 -53.34
CA ARG A 13 35.61 7.09 -52.87
C ARG A 13 34.21 7.02 -52.23
N HIS A 14 33.34 6.19 -52.80
CA HIS A 14 32.08 5.76 -52.21
C HIS A 14 32.30 5.23 -50.78
N LYS A 15 31.62 5.82 -49.78
CA LYS A 15 31.44 5.18 -48.47
C LYS A 15 30.06 4.53 -48.44
N LYS A 16 30.04 3.20 -48.57
CA LYS A 16 28.92 2.37 -48.13
C LYS A 16 28.83 2.49 -46.61
N HIS A 17 27.75 3.04 -46.11
CA HIS A 17 27.40 2.98 -44.69
C HIS A 17 27.14 1.52 -44.32
N GLN A 18 28.12 0.87 -43.69
CA GLN A 18 27.87 -0.31 -42.87
C GLN A 18 27.33 0.21 -41.53
N SER A 19 26.02 0.14 -41.36
CA SER A 19 25.35 0.32 -40.07
C SER A 19 25.87 -0.77 -39.12
N SER A 20 26.76 -0.37 -38.23
CA SER A 20 27.39 -1.26 -37.26
C SER A 20 26.35 -1.80 -36.29
N ALA A 21 26.33 -3.12 -36.12
CA ALA A 21 25.68 -3.82 -35.00
C ALA A 21 26.29 -3.45 -33.61
N ARG A 22 26.91 -2.27 -33.47
CA ARG A 22 27.56 -1.75 -32.26
C ARG A 22 26.63 -0.93 -31.37
N ASP A 23 25.40 -0.65 -31.81
CA ASP A 23 24.40 0.08 -31.02
C ASP A 23 23.50 -0.85 -30.18
N ALA A 24 23.85 -2.14 -30.05
CA ALA A 24 23.19 -3.00 -29.08
C ALA A 24 23.67 -2.59 -27.66
N PRO A 25 22.75 -2.23 -26.73
CA PRO A 25 23.14 -1.92 -25.37
C PRO A 25 23.89 -3.11 -24.76
N ARG A 26 25.07 -2.83 -24.20
CA ARG A 26 25.91 -3.84 -23.57
C ARG A 26 25.14 -4.41 -22.37
N PRO A 27 25.10 -5.75 -22.17
CA PRO A 27 24.46 -6.32 -21.01
C PRO A 27 25.10 -5.79 -19.71
N PRO A 28 24.33 -5.62 -18.63
CA PRO A 28 24.82 -5.09 -17.37
C PRO A 28 25.91 -6.00 -16.79
N SER A 29 26.91 -5.38 -16.17
CA SER A 29 27.96 -6.11 -15.47
C SER A 29 27.42 -6.73 -14.17
N PRO A 30 28.04 -7.79 -13.64
CA PRO A 30 27.64 -8.39 -12.36
C PRO A 30 27.60 -7.39 -11.19
N ALA A 31 28.49 -6.39 -11.19
CA ALA A 31 28.50 -5.33 -10.20
C ALA A 31 27.29 -4.38 -10.33
N GLN A 32 26.88 -4.05 -11.56
CA GLN A 32 25.67 -3.26 -11.82
C GLN A 32 24.42 -4.03 -11.39
N ILE A 33 24.33 -5.31 -11.72
CA ILE A 33 23.22 -6.18 -11.26
C ILE A 33 23.15 -6.18 -9.73
N LEU A 34 24.29 -6.40 -9.05
CA LEU A 34 24.33 -6.41 -7.59
C LEU A 34 23.90 -5.07 -6.97
N GLU A 35 24.29 -3.94 -7.57
CA GLU A 35 23.89 -2.61 -7.11
C GLU A 35 22.38 -2.38 -7.28
N GLU A 36 21.83 -2.75 -8.45
CA GLU A 36 20.40 -2.69 -8.75
C GLU A 36 19.59 -3.58 -7.78
N THR A 37 20.02 -4.83 -7.54
CA THR A 37 19.37 -5.76 -6.59
C THR A 37 19.39 -5.21 -5.16
N GLN A 38 20.50 -4.61 -4.72
CA GLN A 38 20.58 -3.97 -3.40
C GLN A 38 19.69 -2.73 -3.28
N GLN A 39 19.56 -1.96 -4.37
CA GLN A 39 18.66 -0.81 -4.39
C GLN A 39 17.20 -1.26 -4.29
N MET A 40 16.79 -2.26 -5.07
CA MET A 40 15.45 -2.85 -4.98
C MET A 40 15.16 -3.40 -3.59
N LEU A 41 16.12 -4.09 -2.97
CA LEU A 41 15.98 -4.60 -1.60
C LEU A 41 15.67 -3.47 -0.59
N ARG A 42 16.40 -2.34 -0.67
CA ARG A 42 16.16 -1.18 0.21
C ARG A 42 14.77 -0.60 0.00
N GLU A 43 14.32 -0.48 -1.24
CA GLU A 43 12.99 0.04 -1.57
C GLU A 43 11.88 -0.87 -1.03
N LEU A 44 12.02 -2.19 -1.20
CA LEU A 44 11.07 -3.16 -0.65
C LEU A 44 11.04 -3.16 0.88
N GLN A 45 12.18 -2.97 1.54
CA GLN A 45 12.22 -2.84 3.01
C GLN A 45 11.42 -1.64 3.50
N VAL A 46 11.58 -0.47 2.86
CA VAL A 46 10.78 0.73 3.17
C VAL A 46 9.29 0.50 2.91
N GLN A 47 8.95 -0.21 1.83
CA GLN A 47 7.56 -0.58 1.55
C GLN A 47 6.99 -1.53 2.61
N SER A 48 7.76 -2.52 3.09
CA SER A 48 7.35 -3.44 4.14
C SER A 48 7.00 -2.70 5.44
N GLU A 49 7.83 -1.74 5.85
CA GLU A 49 7.57 -0.88 7.00
C GLU A 49 6.30 -0.04 6.83
N THR A 50 6.09 0.49 5.62
CA THR A 50 4.90 1.26 5.27
C THR A 50 3.64 0.41 5.37
N TYR A 51 3.65 -0.80 4.80
CA TYR A 51 2.51 -1.72 4.86
C TYR A 51 2.22 -2.20 6.28
N THR A 52 3.25 -2.41 7.10
CA THR A 52 3.07 -2.74 8.52
C THR A 52 2.35 -1.61 9.26
N THR A 53 2.78 -0.37 9.04
CA THR A 53 2.15 0.82 9.65
C THR A 53 0.69 1.00 9.22
N GLN A 54 0.40 0.79 7.93
CA GLN A 54 -0.96 0.87 7.39
C GLN A 54 -1.85 -0.26 7.91
N TYR A 55 -1.34 -1.49 7.97
CA TYR A 55 -2.03 -2.63 8.56
C TYR A 55 -2.44 -2.33 10.01
N ASP A 56 -1.48 -1.90 10.83
CA ASP A 56 -1.72 -1.59 12.24
C ASP A 56 -2.74 -0.46 12.41
N TYR A 57 -2.70 0.54 11.54
CA TYR A 57 -3.70 1.60 11.51
C TYR A 57 -5.11 1.05 11.23
N HIS A 58 -5.28 0.24 10.18
CA HIS A 58 -6.59 -0.33 9.83
C HIS A 58 -7.14 -1.25 10.93
N VAL A 59 -6.29 -2.05 11.57
CA VAL A 59 -6.69 -2.90 12.71
C VAL A 59 -7.17 -2.07 13.89
N ARG A 60 -6.42 -1.01 14.26
CA ARG A 60 -6.83 -0.11 15.34
C ARG A 60 -8.14 0.59 15.03
N GLU A 61 -8.33 1.04 13.79
CA GLU A 61 -9.53 1.77 13.39
C GLU A 61 -10.76 0.87 13.36
N ALA A 62 -10.65 -0.37 12.84
CA ALA A 62 -11.72 -1.36 12.93
C ALA A 62 -12.13 -1.62 14.39
N ARG A 63 -11.17 -1.75 15.30
CA ARG A 63 -11.45 -1.94 16.73
C ARG A 63 -12.12 -0.73 17.37
N ARG A 64 -11.68 0.48 17.03
CA ARG A 64 -12.30 1.73 17.51
C ARG A 64 -13.77 1.80 17.10
N LEU A 65 -14.06 1.49 15.83
CA LEU A 65 -15.43 1.50 15.31
C LEU A 65 -16.30 0.41 15.93
N GLN A 66 -15.74 -0.79 16.21
CA GLN A 66 -16.46 -1.84 16.94
C GLN A 66 -16.90 -1.40 18.34
N ILE A 67 -16.06 -0.65 19.06
CA ILE A 67 -16.42 -0.09 20.37
C ILE A 67 -17.55 0.93 20.22
N MET A 68 -17.50 1.80 19.22
CA MET A 68 -18.58 2.75 18.94
C MET A 68 -19.90 2.04 18.60
N MET A 69 -19.83 1.00 17.77
CA MET A 69 -21.00 0.21 17.36
C MET A 69 -21.63 -0.51 18.56
N GLN A 70 -20.81 -1.05 19.46
CA GLN A 70 -21.28 -1.64 20.72
C GLN A 70 -22.01 -0.59 21.57
N SER A 71 -21.42 0.60 21.76
CA SER A 71 -22.05 1.69 22.50
C SER A 71 -23.39 2.12 21.89
N ALA A 72 -23.47 2.25 20.56
CA ALA A 72 -24.70 2.59 19.86
C ALA A 72 -25.77 1.49 20.02
N SER A 73 -25.35 0.23 19.97
CA SER A 73 -26.23 -0.94 20.15
C SER A 73 -26.79 -1.02 21.57
N GLU A 74 -25.97 -0.73 22.57
CA GLU A 74 -26.38 -0.65 23.98
C GLU A 74 -27.37 0.49 24.21
N GLU A 75 -27.10 1.68 23.67
CA GLU A 75 -28.03 2.82 23.73
C GLU A 75 -29.37 2.48 23.07
N ARG A 76 -29.32 1.89 21.88
CA ARG A 76 -30.51 1.45 21.14
C ARG A 76 -31.33 0.45 21.94
N ALA A 77 -30.69 -0.50 22.63
CA ALA A 77 -31.37 -1.49 23.45
C ALA A 77 -32.11 -0.84 24.64
N LEU A 78 -31.51 0.17 25.27
CA LEU A 78 -32.11 0.92 26.39
C LEU A 78 -33.37 1.71 25.97
N LEU A 79 -33.47 2.10 24.70
CA LEU A 79 -34.65 2.81 24.16
C LEU A 79 -35.84 1.87 23.84
N SER A 80 -35.68 0.56 23.87
CA SER A 80 -36.64 -0.39 23.28
C SER A 80 -37.86 -0.80 24.13
N GLY A 81 -38.13 -0.19 25.29
CA GLY A 81 -39.49 -0.25 25.86
C GLY A 81 -39.65 -0.29 27.39
N SER A 82 -38.61 -0.62 28.18
CA SER A 82 -38.72 -0.68 29.64
C SER A 82 -37.73 0.23 30.37
N ALA A 83 -36.51 0.41 29.87
CA ALA A 83 -35.53 1.31 30.48
C ALA A 83 -35.89 2.80 30.28
N ALA A 84 -36.36 3.20 29.10
CA ALA A 84 -36.81 4.56 28.85
C ALA A 84 -38.06 4.95 29.67
N ALA A 85 -39.01 4.02 29.81
CA ALA A 85 -40.19 4.21 30.66
C ALA A 85 -39.82 4.36 32.15
N VAL A 86 -38.87 3.55 32.65
CA VAL A 86 -38.35 3.65 34.02
C VAL A 86 -37.60 4.98 34.25
N HIS A 87 -36.81 5.44 33.26
CA HIS A 87 -36.09 6.71 33.34
C HIS A 87 -37.03 7.92 33.35
N ALA A 88 -38.03 7.95 32.47
CA ALA A 88 -39.02 9.02 32.40
C ALA A 88 -39.88 9.06 33.67
N THR A 89 -40.29 7.89 34.20
CA THR A 89 -41.01 7.77 35.47
C THR A 89 -40.17 8.29 36.65
N ARG A 90 -38.87 7.97 36.71
CA ARG A 90 -37.95 8.52 37.74
C ARG A 90 -37.77 10.03 37.67
N GLN A 91 -37.94 10.64 36.50
CA GLN A 91 -37.78 12.07 36.27
C GLN A 91 -39.11 12.85 36.29
N GLY A 92 -40.25 12.18 36.51
CA GLY A 92 -41.57 12.80 36.50
C GLY A 92 -41.99 13.36 35.13
N ARG A 93 -41.40 12.84 34.04
CA ARG A 93 -41.66 13.26 32.66
C ARG A 93 -42.51 12.22 31.93
N MET A 94 -43.36 12.68 31.01
CA MET A 94 -44.00 11.79 30.04
C MET A 94 -42.95 11.35 29.00
N VAL A 95 -42.96 10.07 28.64
CA VAL A 95 -42.15 9.54 27.55
C VAL A 95 -42.71 10.10 26.24
N ASP A 96 -41.94 10.89 25.50
CA ASP A 96 -42.28 11.21 24.11
C ASP A 96 -41.89 10.03 23.22
N HIS A 97 -42.88 9.21 22.89
CA HIS A 97 -42.69 8.05 22.04
C HIS A 97 -42.13 8.40 20.65
N ALA A 98 -42.50 9.55 20.09
CA ALA A 98 -42.01 9.97 18.78
C ALA A 98 -40.52 10.33 18.82
N GLU A 99 -40.07 11.00 19.89
CA GLU A 99 -38.65 11.33 20.09
C GLU A 99 -37.80 10.06 20.27
N MET A 100 -38.30 9.07 21.03
CA MET A 100 -37.61 7.79 21.20
C MET A 100 -37.51 6.99 19.90
N GLU A 101 -38.60 6.94 19.12
CA GLU A 101 -38.61 6.26 17.83
C GLU A 101 -37.63 6.92 16.85
N ALA A 102 -37.62 8.25 16.77
CA ALA A 102 -36.67 9.00 15.95
C ALA A 102 -35.21 8.73 16.37
N ARG A 103 -34.92 8.70 17.69
CA ARG A 103 -33.58 8.36 18.19
C ARG A 103 -33.19 6.93 17.87
N ARG A 104 -34.14 5.98 17.91
CA ARG A 104 -33.89 4.58 17.54
C ARG A 104 -33.56 4.44 16.06
N GLU A 105 -34.32 5.09 15.19
CA GLU A 105 -34.06 5.11 13.75
C GLU A 105 -32.69 5.73 13.43
N GLN A 106 -32.32 6.80 14.13
CA GLN A 106 -30.98 7.39 14.01
C GLN A 106 -29.89 6.38 14.40
N LEU A 107 -30.02 5.73 15.56
CA LEU A 107 -29.05 4.74 16.02
C LEU A 107 -28.96 3.52 15.09
N ASP A 108 -30.09 3.09 14.52
CA ASP A 108 -30.12 2.03 13.50
C ASP A 108 -29.30 2.43 12.27
N GLY A 109 -29.43 3.68 11.80
CA GLY A 109 -28.63 4.22 10.70
C GLY A 109 -27.14 4.36 11.04
N GLU A 110 -26.82 4.80 12.27
CA GLU A 110 -25.44 4.89 12.76
C GLU A 110 -24.78 3.50 12.84
N ILE A 111 -25.48 2.50 13.38
CA ILE A 111 -25.02 1.11 13.45
C ILE A 111 -24.73 0.57 12.05
N ALA A 112 -25.66 0.71 11.11
CA ALA A 112 -25.47 0.25 9.74
C ALA A 112 -24.25 0.91 9.06
N THR A 113 -24.04 2.21 9.31
CA THR A 113 -22.87 2.94 8.78
C THR A 113 -21.56 2.45 9.41
N LEU A 114 -21.57 2.19 10.71
CA LEU A 114 -20.42 1.64 11.45
C LEU A 114 -20.08 0.22 10.96
N GLU A 115 -21.07 -0.64 10.72
CA GLU A 115 -20.87 -1.99 10.18
C GLU A 115 -20.14 -1.95 8.83
N LEU A 116 -20.60 -1.10 7.90
CA LEU A 116 -19.96 -0.92 6.60
C LEU A 116 -18.51 -0.42 6.73
N SER A 117 -18.29 0.52 7.64
CA SER A 117 -16.96 1.09 7.89
C SER A 117 -16.01 0.05 8.52
N ILE A 118 -16.50 -0.75 9.47
CA ILE A 118 -15.74 -1.85 10.08
C ILE A 118 -15.34 -2.85 9.00
N GLN A 119 -16.27 -3.26 8.15
CA GLN A 119 -15.99 -4.20 7.06
C GLN A 119 -14.96 -3.64 6.08
N HIS A 120 -15.04 -2.34 5.75
CA HIS A 120 -14.03 -1.68 4.93
C HIS A 120 -12.63 -1.79 5.54
N TYR A 121 -12.46 -1.44 6.83
CA TYR A 121 -11.15 -1.49 7.49
C TYR A 121 -10.64 -2.92 7.69
N GLN A 122 -11.51 -3.89 7.93
CA GLN A 122 -11.14 -5.30 7.98
C GLN A 122 -10.66 -5.83 6.62
N ASN A 123 -11.32 -5.43 5.53
CA ASN A 123 -10.89 -5.77 4.18
C ASN A 123 -9.57 -5.10 3.81
N ALA A 124 -9.39 -3.84 4.23
CA ALA A 124 -8.15 -3.10 4.03
C ALA A 124 -6.97 -3.75 4.77
N SER A 125 -7.13 -4.10 6.06
CA SER A 125 -6.08 -4.79 6.82
C SER A 125 -5.75 -6.17 6.24
N ALA A 126 -6.76 -6.95 5.82
CA ALA A 126 -6.52 -8.23 5.16
C ALA A 126 -5.74 -8.06 3.83
N SER A 127 -6.04 -7.01 3.07
CA SER A 127 -5.33 -6.70 1.81
C SER A 127 -3.89 -6.26 2.08
N MET A 128 -3.67 -5.39 3.08
CA MET A 128 -2.32 -4.96 3.49
C MET A 128 -1.48 -6.14 3.97
N ASN A 129 -2.06 -7.08 4.74
CA ASN A 129 -1.34 -8.27 5.18
C ASN A 129 -0.87 -9.14 4.00
N ARG A 130 -1.68 -9.28 2.94
CA ARG A 130 -1.28 -10.02 1.73
C ARG A 130 -0.14 -9.32 0.98
N LEU A 131 -0.21 -7.99 0.84
CA LEU A 131 0.85 -7.20 0.20
C LEU A 131 2.15 -7.28 1.00
N TRP A 132 2.07 -7.16 2.32
CA TRP A 132 3.21 -7.33 3.22
C TRP A 132 3.86 -8.71 3.06
N GLN A 133 3.08 -9.79 3.05
CA GLN A 133 3.59 -11.15 2.83
C GLN A 133 4.29 -11.32 1.46
N SER A 134 3.73 -10.70 0.42
CA SER A 134 4.33 -10.71 -0.92
C SER A 134 5.68 -9.97 -0.93
N VAL A 135 5.75 -8.79 -0.29
CA VAL A 135 6.99 -8.01 -0.20
C VAL A 135 8.04 -8.76 0.63
N GLU A 136 7.66 -9.35 1.76
CA GLU A 136 8.57 -10.15 2.58
C GLU A 136 9.14 -11.37 1.84
N THR A 137 8.34 -11.99 0.97
CA THR A 137 8.81 -13.09 0.13
C THR A 137 9.84 -12.60 -0.90
N GLU A 138 9.58 -11.46 -1.55
CA GLU A 138 10.52 -10.90 -2.52
C GLU A 138 11.81 -10.39 -1.85
N ILE A 139 11.72 -9.79 -0.65
CA ILE A 139 12.88 -9.40 0.15
C ILE A 139 13.80 -10.60 0.39
N ARG A 140 13.24 -11.75 0.81
CA ARG A 140 14.03 -12.98 1.05
C ARG A 140 14.68 -13.48 -0.24
N ARG A 141 13.94 -13.48 -1.34
CA ARG A 141 14.47 -13.86 -2.66
C ARG A 141 15.64 -12.96 -3.08
N LEU A 142 15.51 -11.64 -2.96
CA LEU A 142 16.59 -10.71 -3.30
C LEU A 142 17.81 -10.87 -2.38
N GLN A 143 17.60 -11.19 -1.10
CA GLN A 143 18.69 -11.50 -0.17
C GLN A 143 19.47 -12.74 -0.62
N GLU A 144 18.79 -13.81 -1.02
CA GLU A 144 19.41 -15.02 -1.57
C GLU A 144 20.18 -14.73 -2.87
N GLU A 145 19.59 -13.93 -3.76
CA GLU A 145 20.24 -13.50 -5.01
C GLU A 145 21.49 -12.66 -4.75
N ILE A 146 21.45 -11.73 -3.79
CA ILE A 146 22.63 -10.95 -3.37
C ILE A 146 23.74 -11.85 -2.86
N VAL A 147 23.40 -12.89 -2.07
CA VAL A 147 24.39 -13.87 -1.59
C VAL A 147 25.00 -14.63 -2.77
N ALA A 148 24.18 -15.10 -3.71
CA ALA A 148 24.66 -15.81 -4.90
C ALA A 148 25.56 -14.94 -5.79
N LEU A 149 25.20 -13.67 -6.01
CA LEU A 149 25.99 -12.71 -6.80
C LEU A 149 27.31 -12.35 -6.12
N ARG A 150 27.36 -12.33 -4.78
CA ARG A 150 28.58 -12.09 -4.00
C ARG A 150 29.49 -13.32 -3.92
N SER A 151 28.92 -14.52 -4.07
CA SER A 151 29.65 -15.79 -4.02
C SER A 151 29.37 -16.62 -5.29
N PRO A 152 29.88 -16.19 -6.47
CA PRO A 152 29.57 -16.87 -7.74
C PRO A 152 30.16 -18.29 -7.88
N LEU A 153 30.82 -18.84 -6.86
CA LEU A 153 31.44 -20.17 -6.85
C LEU A 153 31.32 -20.84 -5.46
N ALA A 154 30.40 -21.81 -5.36
CA ALA A 154 30.55 -23.03 -4.57
C ALA A 154 30.25 -24.22 -5.50
#